data_AF-A0A968PI38-F1
#
_entry.id   AF-A0A968PI38-F1
#
_cell.length_a   1.000
_cell.length_b   1.000
_cell.length_c   1.000
_cell.angle_alpha   90.00
_cell.angle_beta   90.00
_cell.angle_gamma   90.00
#
_symmetry.space_group_name_H-M   'P 1'
#
loop_
_entity.id
_entity.type
_entity.pdbx_description
1 polymer ?
#
loop_
_entity_poly.entity_id
_entity_poly.type
_entity_poly.pdbx_seq_one_letter_code
_entity_poly.pdbx_strand_id
1 'polypeptide(L)'
;MLDGYLQQLEAEADNHGLRLAVARLAMQVGQSELSIHEYKQLLKSGDVTDQIIEDILDLIQDTQDRVLLMRLHRLLGDCYTQQNRYREAMDAYSWTFKAS
;
A
#
# COMPACT_ATOMS: atom_id res chain seq x y z
N MET A 1 6.76 -1.24 19.51
CA MET A 1 7.64 -0.47 18.58
C MET A 1 6.80 0.35 17.62
N LEU A 2 5.77 -0.22 16.97
CA LEU A 2 4.86 0.51 16.09
C LEU A 2 4.08 1.65 16.79
N ASP A 3 3.69 1.47 18.05
CA ASP A 3 2.89 2.46 18.80
C ASP A 3 3.56 3.83 18.92
N GLY A 4 4.90 3.86 19.08
CA GLY A 4 5.65 5.12 19.13
C GLY A 4 5.65 5.87 17.80
N TYR A 5 5.70 5.12 16.69
CA TYR A 5 5.59 5.71 15.35
C TYR A 5 4.17 6.23 15.08
N LEU A 6 3.14 5.52 15.55
CA LEU A 6 1.75 5.96 15.42
C LEU A 6 1.51 7.26 16.21
N GLN A 7 2.00 7.33 17.45
CA GLN A 7 1.92 8.55 18.25
C GLN A 7 2.64 9.74 17.59
N GLN A 8 3.79 9.50 16.97
CA GLN A 8 4.49 10.54 16.22
C GLN A 8 3.74 10.94 14.95
N LEU A 9 3.12 9.99 14.25
CA LEU A 9 2.34 10.25 13.04
C LEU A 9 1.07 11.05 13.34
N GLU A 10 0.46 10.87 14.52
CA GLU A 10 -0.64 11.71 15.00
C GLU A 10 -0.20 13.17 15.20
N ALA A 11 1.03 13.40 15.67
CA ALA A 11 1.59 14.74 15.85
C ALA A 11 2.05 15.38 14.52
N GLU A 12 2.47 14.57 13.56
CA GLU A 12 3.04 14.99 12.27
C GLU A 12 2.28 14.32 11.10
N ALA A 13 0.98 14.61 10.97
CA ALA A 13 0.10 13.93 10.02
C ALA A 13 0.55 14.04 8.53
N ASP A 14 1.22 15.14 8.17
CA ASP A 14 1.70 15.38 6.80
C ASP A 14 3.13 14.85 6.57
N ASN A 15 3.73 14.16 7.54
CA ASN A 15 5.04 13.54 7.39
C ASN A 15 4.92 12.25 6.56
N HIS A 16 4.98 12.40 5.22
CA HIS A 16 4.88 11.29 4.28
C HIS A 16 5.96 10.22 4.49
N GLY A 17 7.18 10.61 4.88
CA GLY A 17 8.27 9.67 5.16
C GLY A 17 7.98 8.81 6.39
N LEU A 18 7.47 9.42 7.47
CA LEU A 18 7.04 8.71 8.67
C LEU A 18 5.87 7.78 8.37
N ARG A 19 4.90 8.25 7.59
CA ARG A 19 3.74 7.44 7.19
C ARG A 19 4.14 6.22 6.36
N LEU A 20 5.11 6.37 5.45
CA LEU A 20 5.64 5.24 4.68
C LEU A 20 6.35 4.22 5.59
N ALA A 21 7.12 4.70 6.57
CA ALA A 21 7.75 3.83 7.56
C ALA A 21 6.71 3.07 8.39
N VAL A 22 5.62 3.72 8.82
CA VAL A 22 4.49 3.09 9.51
C VAL A 22 3.86 2.01 8.64
N ALA A 23 3.60 2.29 7.35
CA ALA A 23 2.99 1.33 6.45
C ALA A 23 3.83 0.04 6.32
N ARG A 24 5.15 0.19 6.17
CA ARG A 24 6.10 -0.94 6.06
C ARG A 24 6.21 -1.72 7.36
N LEU A 25 6.39 -1.03 8.49
CA LEU A 25 6.47 -1.68 9.81
C LEU A 25 5.17 -2.41 10.16
N ALA A 26 4.01 -1.81 9.88
CA ALA A 26 2.71 -2.42 10.09
C ALA A 26 2.61 -3.74 9.32
N MET A 27 3.08 -3.79 8.07
CA MET A 27 3.09 -5.03 7.29
C MET A 27 4.00 -6.09 7.91
N GLN A 28 5.21 -5.71 8.32
CA GLN A 28 6.19 -6.62 8.93
C GLN A 28 5.67 -7.27 10.23
N VAL A 29 4.84 -6.56 11.01
CA VAL A 29 4.27 -7.09 12.26
C VAL A 29 2.89 -7.71 12.09
N GLY A 30 2.45 -7.96 10.85
CA GLY A 30 1.18 -8.62 10.54
C GLY A 30 -0.06 -7.72 10.64
N GLN A 31 0.12 -6.41 10.81
CA GLN A 31 -0.98 -5.43 10.80
C GLN A 31 -1.25 -4.94 9.36
N SER A 32 -1.61 -5.88 8.48
CA SER A 32 -1.82 -5.61 7.06
C SER A 32 -2.92 -4.59 6.77
N GLU A 33 -3.99 -4.56 7.59
CA GLU A 33 -5.06 -3.57 7.50
C GLU A 33 -4.55 -2.13 7.68
N LEU A 34 -3.71 -1.92 8.69
CA LEU A 34 -3.10 -0.63 8.96
C LEU A 34 -2.13 -0.25 7.84
N SER A 35 -1.30 -1.19 7.39
CA SER A 35 -0.39 -0.95 6.25
C SER A 35 -1.14 -0.47 5.00
N ILE A 36 -2.22 -1.17 4.62
CA ILE A 36 -3.06 -0.78 3.48
C ILE A 36 -3.72 0.59 3.71
N HIS A 37 -4.15 0.88 4.94
CA HIS A 37 -4.70 2.19 5.28
C HIS A 37 -3.68 3.30 5.02
N GLU A 38 -2.45 3.14 5.52
CA GLU A 38 -1.41 4.16 5.41
C GLU A 38 -0.94 4.38 3.96
N TYR A 39 -0.79 3.31 3.17
CA TYR A 39 -0.51 3.46 1.74
C TYR A 39 -1.62 4.23 1.01
N LYS A 40 -2.89 4.01 1.33
CA LYS A 40 -3.99 4.77 0.74
C LYS A 40 -3.98 6.24 1.12
N GLN A 41 -3.51 6.59 2.32
CA GLN A 41 -3.35 7.99 2.71
C GLN A 41 -2.22 8.65 1.92
N LEU A 42 -1.07 7.97 1.78
CA LEU A 42 0.04 8.45 0.96
C LEU A 42 -0.34 8.61 -0.52
N LEU A 43 -1.18 7.71 -1.04
CA LEU A 43 -1.66 7.82 -2.40
C LEU A 43 -2.43 9.12 -2.65
N LYS A 44 -3.08 9.71 -1.64
CA LYS A 44 -3.81 10.98 -1.83
C LYS A 44 -2.88 12.15 -2.11
N SER A 45 -1.64 12.13 -1.63
CA SER A 45 -0.65 13.19 -1.91
C SER A 45 0.08 12.95 -3.23
N GLY A 46 0.36 11.69 -3.58
CA GLY A 46 0.99 11.30 -4.84
C GLY A 46 2.50 11.44 -4.91
N ASP A 47 3.14 12.00 -3.88
CA ASP A 47 4.58 12.27 -3.85
C ASP A 47 5.45 11.00 -3.79
N VAL A 48 4.88 9.90 -3.29
CA VAL A 48 5.61 8.64 -3.03
C VAL A 48 5.00 7.43 -3.74
N THR A 49 4.22 7.65 -4.80
CA THR A 49 3.49 6.57 -5.49
C THR A 49 4.41 5.49 -6.06
N ASP A 50 5.60 5.84 -6.55
CA ASP A 50 6.56 4.85 -7.04
C ASP A 50 7.08 3.93 -5.93
N GLN A 51 7.39 4.47 -4.74
CA GLN A 51 7.83 3.64 -3.61
C GLN A 51 6.72 2.72 -3.11
N ILE A 52 5.46 3.19 -3.14
CA ILE A 52 4.31 2.36 -2.80
C ILE A 52 4.16 1.20 -3.80
N ILE A 53 4.36 1.46 -5.10
CA ILE A 53 4.30 0.41 -6.12
C ILE A 53 5.37 -0.65 -5.89
N GLU A 54 6.62 -0.23 -5.63
CA GLU A 54 7.73 -1.15 -5.32
C GLU A 54 7.40 -2.02 -4.10
N ASP A 55 6.99 -1.40 -2.98
CA ASP A 55 6.62 -2.12 -1.77
C ASP A 55 5.48 -3.14 -2.01
N ILE A 56 4.46 -2.76 -2.77
CA ILE A 56 3.32 -3.65 -3.06
C ILE A 56 3.74 -4.84 -3.94
N LEU A 57 4.62 -4.61 -4.92
CA LEU A 57 5.10 -5.67 -5.80
C LEU A 57 5.91 -6.72 -5.03
N ASP A 58 6.77 -6.28 -4.10
CA ASP A 58 7.53 -7.18 -3.22
C ASP A 58 6.57 -7.98 -2.33
N LEU A 59 5.58 -7.31 -1.72
CA LEU A 59 4.59 -7.99 -0.87
C LEU A 59 3.73 -9.01 -1.62
N ILE A 60 3.39 -8.75 -2.88
CA ILE A 60 2.68 -9.71 -3.73
C ILE A 60 3.52 -10.96 -4.01
N GLN A 61 4.84 -10.82 -4.13
CA GLN A 61 5.73 -11.97 -4.33
C GLN A 61 5.86 -12.81 -3.05
N ASP A 62 5.82 -12.18 -1.89
CA ASP A 62 6.10 -12.82 -0.60
C ASP A 62 4.88 -13.44 0.08
N THR A 63 3.66 -12.98 -0.24
CA THR A 63 2.44 -13.43 0.46
C THR A 63 1.64 -14.46 -0.33
N GLN A 64 1.09 -15.45 0.39
CA GLN A 64 0.14 -16.43 -0.14
C GLN A 64 -1.29 -16.19 0.37
N ASP A 65 -1.49 -15.19 1.25
CA ASP A 65 -2.81 -14.85 1.75
C ASP A 65 -3.66 -14.23 0.63
N ARG A 66 -4.69 -14.98 0.21
CA ARG A 66 -5.58 -14.56 -0.89
C ARG A 66 -6.27 -13.23 -0.61
N VAL A 67 -6.71 -13.01 0.63
CA VAL A 67 -7.44 -11.78 1.01
C VAL A 67 -6.49 -10.60 0.94
N LEU A 68 -5.27 -10.76 1.44
CA LEU A 68 -4.24 -9.74 1.34
C LEU A 68 -3.85 -9.46 -0.12
N LEU A 69 -3.62 -10.51 -0.93
CA LEU A 69 -3.29 -10.36 -2.34
C LEU A 69 -4.37 -9.58 -3.12
N MET A 70 -5.66 -9.85 -2.89
CA MET A 70 -6.73 -9.09 -3.54
C MET A 70 -6.67 -7.59 -3.19
N ARG A 71 -6.34 -7.26 -1.94
CA ARG A 71 -6.22 -5.88 -1.49
C ARG A 71 -4.98 -5.20 -2.05
N LEU A 72 -3.85 -5.92 -2.12
CA LEU A 72 -2.60 -5.44 -2.72
C LEU A 72 -2.77 -5.18 -4.22
N HIS A 73 -3.37 -6.10 -4.97
CA HIS A 73 -3.64 -5.90 -6.40
C HIS A 73 -4.59 -4.74 -6.67
N ARG A 74 -5.60 -4.54 -5.81
CA ARG A 74 -6.47 -3.36 -5.91
C ARG A 74 -5.69 -2.07 -5.65
N LEU A 75 -4.88 -2.02 -4.59
CA LEU A 75 -4.07 -0.86 -4.27
C LEU A 75 -3.04 -0.55 -5.37
N LEU A 76 -2.44 -1.57 -5.98
CA LEU A 76 -1.54 -1.44 -7.11
C LEU A 76 -2.24 -0.81 -8.32
N GLY A 77 -3.49 -1.21 -8.60
CA GLY A 77 -4.31 -0.58 -9.63
C GLY A 77 -4.62 0.89 -9.33
N ASP A 78 -4.88 1.22 -8.07
CA ASP A 78 -5.10 2.61 -7.63
C ASP A 78 -3.82 3.45 -7.84
N CYS A 79 -2.63 2.90 -7.56
CA CYS A 79 -1.33 3.53 -7.81
C CYS A 79 -1.11 3.82 -9.30
N TYR A 80 -1.30 2.81 -10.16
CA TYR A 80 -1.15 2.98 -11.60
C TYR A 80 -2.17 3.96 -12.19
N THR A 81 -3.40 3.98 -11.67
CA THR A 81 -4.43 4.95 -12.08
C THR A 81 -3.99 6.37 -11.78
N GLN A 82 -3.42 6.63 -10.60
CA GLN A 82 -2.91 7.95 -10.23
C GLN A 82 -1.80 8.44 -11.19
N GLN A 83 -0.98 7.53 -11.71
CA GLN A 83 0.07 7.85 -12.67
C GLN A 83 -0.39 7.88 -14.13
N ASN A 84 -1.70 7.78 -14.40
CA ASN A 84 -2.29 7.64 -15.74
C ASN A 84 -1.80 6.39 -16.52
N ARG A 85 -1.30 5.38 -15.80
CA ARG A 85 -0.84 4.09 -16.34
C ARG A 85 -2.01 3.11 -16.42
N TYR A 86 -3.02 3.48 -17.21
CA TYR A 86 -4.31 2.79 -17.20
C TYR A 86 -4.24 1.32 -17.63
N ARG A 87 -3.27 0.96 -18.48
CA ARG A 87 -3.08 -0.44 -18.90
C ARG A 87 -2.66 -1.30 -17.71
N GLU A 88 -1.61 -0.90 -17.01
CA GLU A 88 -1.17 -1.62 -15.81
C GLU A 88 -2.23 -1.61 -14.70
N ALA A 89 -2.98 -0.52 -14.56
CA ALA A 89 -4.10 -0.46 -13.63
C ALA A 89 -5.16 -1.54 -13.93
N MET A 90 -5.57 -1.67 -15.20
CA MET A 90 -6.53 -2.69 -15.63
C MET A 90 -5.99 -4.11 -15.40
N ASP A 91 -4.71 -4.34 -15.67
CA ASP A 91 -4.08 -5.64 -15.43
C ASP A 91 -4.12 -6.00 -13.93
N ALA A 92 -3.77 -5.05 -13.06
CA ALA A 92 -3.80 -5.20 -11.61
C ALA A 92 -5.22 -5.47 -11.09
N TYR A 93 -6.22 -4.69 -11.52
CA TYR A 93 -7.61 -4.93 -11.14
C TYR A 93 -8.14 -6.26 -11.68
N SER A 94 -7.76 -6.67 -12.89
CA SER A 94 -8.22 -7.95 -13.47
C SER A 94 -7.84 -9.16 -12.63
N TRP A 95 -6.72 -9.07 -11.90
CA TRP A 95 -6.25 -10.13 -11.01
C TRP A 95 -7.27 -10.44 -9.92
N THR A 96 -7.98 -9.42 -9.40
CA THR A 96 -8.97 -9.62 -8.33
C THR A 96 -10.20 -10.40 -8.78
N PHE A 97 -10.45 -10.51 -10.09
CA PHE A 97 -11.59 -11.23 -10.67
C PHE A 97 -11.21 -12.62 -11.20
N LYS A 98 -9.99 -12.78 -11.75
CA LYS A 98 -9.43 -14.08 -12.16
C LYS A 98 -9.19 -15.03 -10.99
N ALA A 99 -9.27 -14.48 -9.78
CA ALA A 99 -9.13 -15.15 -8.51
C ALA A 99 -10.33 -16.01 -8.07
N SER A 100 -11.45 -15.94 -8.81
CA SER A 100 -12.75 -16.52 -8.48
C SER A 100 -12.95 -17.91 -9.05
#